data_AF-A0A9E0UG79-F1
#
_entry.id   AF-A0A9E0UG79-F1
#
_cell.length_a   1.000
_cell.length_b   1.000
_cell.length_c   1.000
_cell.angle_alpha   90.00
_cell.angle_beta   90.00
_cell.angle_gamma   90.00
#
_symmetry.space_group_name_H-M   'P 1'
#
loop_
_entity.id
_entity.type
_entity.pdbx_description
1 polymer ?
#
loop_
_entity_poly.entity_id
_entity_poly.type
_entity_poly.pdbx_seq_one_letter_code
_entity_poly.pdbx_strand_id
1 'polypeptide(L)'
;MLGPIARASRLACITFFALAGAARGADLPADEEIYGFDDQMLAEPLEHPDWFKQSFLDLGADLSEALEAGKRGIMVYFGQRRCAYCQKLMKVNFGLEDIVEYTRTHFDVIPIDVFGVDEVTDIKG
;
A
#
# COMPACT_ATOMS: atom_id res chain seq x y z
N MET A 1 70.30 -10.55 -47.37
CA MET A 1 69.03 -10.49 -48.12
C MET A 1 68.07 -9.64 -47.29
N LEU A 2 68.05 -8.34 -47.61
CA LEU A 2 67.08 -7.37 -47.10
C LEU A 2 65.77 -7.52 -47.88
N GLY A 3 64.64 -7.59 -47.18
CA GLY A 3 63.32 -7.26 -47.72
C GLY A 3 62.92 -5.82 -47.32
N PRO A 4 62.25 -5.04 -48.18
CA PRO A 4 62.18 -3.58 -48.09
C PRO A 4 60.99 -3.00 -47.28
N ILE A 5 61.33 -2.04 -46.41
CA ILE A 5 60.81 -0.65 -46.29
C ILE A 5 59.41 -0.33 -46.85
N ALA A 6 58.50 0.12 -45.96
CA ALA A 6 57.59 1.30 -46.08
C ALA A 6 56.36 1.10 -45.16
N ARG A 7 55.89 2.01 -44.29
CA ARG A 7 56.18 3.40 -43.97
C ARG A 7 55.65 3.66 -42.56
N ALA A 8 56.47 4.25 -41.69
CA ALA A 8 56.01 4.89 -40.48
C ALA A 8 55.45 6.29 -40.80
N SER A 9 54.41 6.69 -40.07
CA SER A 9 54.13 8.05 -39.60
C SER A 9 53.67 9.12 -40.60
N ARG A 10 52.46 9.66 -40.40
CA ARG A 10 52.15 11.09 -40.07
C ARG A 10 50.64 11.38 -40.26
N LEU A 11 50.11 12.25 -39.39
CA LEU A 11 48.70 12.65 -39.17
C LEU A 11 47.95 11.69 -38.24
N ALA A 12 47.97 11.81 -36.91
CA ALA A 12 47.74 13.01 -36.09
C ALA A 12 46.47 13.76 -36.50
N CYS A 13 45.48 13.74 -35.59
CA CYS A 13 44.30 14.60 -35.53
C CYS A 13 43.33 14.55 -36.71
N ILE A 14 42.35 13.64 -36.68
CA ILE A 14 40.94 14.02 -36.88
C ILE A 14 40.09 13.19 -35.91
N THR A 15 39.74 13.83 -34.78
CA THR A 15 38.54 13.62 -33.94
C THR A 15 38.36 12.20 -33.37
N PHE A 16 38.84 11.89 -32.17
CA PHE A 16 38.20 12.34 -30.92
C PHE A 16 36.68 12.09 -30.92
N PHE A 17 36.24 10.86 -31.22
CA PHE A 17 34.98 10.34 -30.65
C PHE A 17 35.28 9.66 -29.31
N ALA A 18 36.01 10.40 -28.47
CA ALA A 18 36.21 10.10 -27.08
C ALA A 18 35.09 10.84 -26.34
N LEU A 19 34.38 10.11 -25.47
CA LEU A 19 33.51 10.63 -24.43
C LEU A 19 32.21 11.32 -24.90
N ALA A 20 31.28 10.56 -25.49
CA ALA A 20 29.89 10.74 -25.07
C ALA A 20 29.73 9.89 -23.80
N GLY A 21 29.86 10.55 -22.65
CA GLY A 21 29.81 9.91 -21.35
C GLY A 21 28.59 9.01 -21.23
N ALA A 22 28.82 7.79 -20.75
CA ALA A 22 27.79 7.07 -20.02
C ALA A 22 27.48 7.94 -18.79
N ALA A 23 26.50 8.83 -18.92
CA ALA A 23 25.75 9.26 -17.77
C ALA A 23 25.11 7.99 -17.23
N ARG A 24 25.78 7.33 -16.27
CA ARG A 24 25.09 6.52 -15.28
C ARG A 24 24.12 7.49 -14.64
N GLY A 25 22.88 7.55 -15.16
CA GLY A 25 21.77 7.91 -14.31
C GLY A 25 21.92 7.02 -13.09
N ALA A 26 21.91 7.59 -11.89
CA ALA A 26 21.88 6.78 -10.69
C ALA A 26 20.75 5.77 -10.90
N ASP A 27 21.08 4.47 -10.89
CA ASP A 27 20.10 3.40 -10.85
C ASP A 27 19.35 3.60 -9.53
N LEU A 28 18.27 4.39 -9.58
CA LEU A 28 17.27 4.35 -8.53
C LEU A 28 16.75 2.92 -8.57
N PRO A 29 16.68 2.20 -7.44
CA PRO A 29 16.03 0.90 -7.41
C PRO A 29 14.68 1.05 -8.10
N ALA A 30 14.35 0.09 -8.98
CA ALA A 30 13.08 0.10 -9.67
C ALA A 30 11.99 0.33 -8.62
N ASP A 31 11.08 1.25 -8.90
CA ASP A 31 9.91 1.59 -8.09
C ASP A 31 9.14 0.34 -7.62
N GLU A 32 9.16 -0.73 -8.42
CA GLU A 32 8.62 -2.04 -8.04
C GLU A 32 9.30 -2.72 -6.83
N GLU A 33 10.60 -2.53 -6.59
CA GLU A 33 11.30 -3.29 -5.55
C GLU A 33 11.03 -2.74 -4.13
N ILE A 34 10.66 -1.46 -4.00
CA ILE A 34 10.42 -0.80 -2.69
C ILE A 34 8.92 -0.61 -2.40
N TYR A 35 8.08 -0.44 -3.43
CA TYR A 35 6.63 -0.20 -3.27
C TYR A 35 5.75 -1.18 -4.06
N GLY A 36 6.32 -2.22 -4.68
CA GLY A 36 5.58 -3.16 -5.49
C GLY A 36 4.72 -4.11 -4.66
N PHE A 37 3.41 -3.90 -4.69
CA PHE A 37 2.46 -4.95 -4.43
C PHE A 37 1.33 -4.86 -5.47
N ASP A 38 0.71 -5.99 -5.79
CA ASP A 38 -0.41 -6.02 -6.74
C ASP A 38 -1.62 -5.26 -6.15
N ASP A 39 -1.86 -4.07 -6.67
CA ASP A 39 -2.88 -3.14 -6.21
C ASP A 39 -4.17 -3.19 -7.06
N GLN A 40 -4.25 -4.15 -7.98
CA GLN A 40 -5.42 -4.35 -8.82
C GLN A 40 -6.66 -4.78 -8.00
N MET A 41 -7.83 -4.63 -8.61
CA MET A 41 -9.08 -5.04 -7.97
C MET A 41 -9.09 -6.56 -7.70
N LEU A 42 -9.52 -6.93 -6.49
CA LEU A 42 -9.56 -8.34 -6.10
C LEU A 42 -10.59 -9.14 -6.90
N ALA A 43 -10.18 -10.33 -7.34
CA ALA A 43 -11.03 -11.30 -8.02
C ALA A 43 -12.13 -11.89 -7.12
N GLU A 44 -11.90 -11.94 -5.81
CA GLU A 44 -12.91 -12.34 -4.80
C GLU A 44 -13.17 -11.20 -3.80
N PRO A 45 -14.38 -11.11 -3.23
CA PRO A 45 -14.65 -10.19 -2.14
C PRO A 45 -13.73 -10.48 -0.95
N LEU A 46 -13.21 -9.43 -0.31
CA LEU A 46 -12.51 -9.56 0.96
C LEU A 46 -13.51 -9.84 2.09
N GLU A 47 -13.05 -10.59 3.08
CA GLU A 47 -13.77 -10.83 4.33
C GLU A 47 -13.13 -10.00 5.44
N HIS A 48 -13.97 -9.43 6.32
CA HIS A 48 -13.49 -8.77 7.52
C HIS A 48 -13.15 -9.80 8.60
N PRO A 49 -12.20 -9.51 9.50
CA PRO A 49 -11.97 -10.30 10.70
C PRO A 49 -13.25 -10.47 11.53
N ASP A 50 -13.37 -11.62 12.18
CA ASP A 50 -14.53 -12.02 12.99
C ASP A 50 -14.84 -11.09 14.17
N TRP A 51 -13.83 -10.34 14.63
CA TRP A 51 -13.94 -9.38 15.72
C TRP A 51 -14.45 -8.00 15.29
N PHE A 52 -14.73 -7.78 14.01
CA PHE A 52 -15.47 -6.59 13.57
C PHE A 52 -16.90 -6.66 14.11
N LYS A 53 -17.42 -5.53 14.57
CA LYS A 53 -18.76 -5.44 15.13
C LYS A 53 -19.79 -5.61 14.02
N GLN A 54 -20.83 -6.41 14.30
CA GLN A 54 -22.06 -6.41 13.51
C GLN A 54 -22.91 -5.23 13.98
N SER A 55 -22.94 -4.18 13.18
CA SER A 55 -23.61 -2.92 13.48
C SER A 55 -24.80 -2.72 12.55
N PHE A 56 -25.84 -2.04 13.05
CA PHE A 56 -26.96 -1.54 12.25
C PHE A 56 -26.67 -0.16 11.63
N LEU A 57 -25.42 0.30 11.70
CA LEU A 57 -24.90 1.57 11.20
C LEU A 57 -25.50 2.82 11.88
N ASP A 58 -25.97 2.65 13.12
CA ASP A 58 -26.24 3.75 14.05
C ASP A 58 -24.99 3.99 14.92
N LEU A 59 -24.16 4.94 14.48
CA LEU A 59 -22.88 5.21 15.12
C LEU A 59 -23.03 5.79 16.53
N GLY A 60 -24.15 6.45 16.82
CA GLY A 60 -24.47 6.96 18.16
C GLY A 60 -24.75 5.83 19.13
N ALA A 61 -25.58 4.87 18.71
CA ALA A 61 -25.89 3.67 19.48
C ALA A 61 -24.64 2.80 19.69
N ASP A 62 -23.87 2.55 18.64
CA ASP A 62 -22.63 1.77 18.74
C ASP A 62 -21.59 2.42 19.66
N LEU A 63 -21.47 3.75 19.64
CA LEU A 63 -20.60 4.47 20.55
C LEU A 63 -21.04 4.33 22.01
N SER A 64 -22.34 4.43 22.29
CA SER A 64 -22.87 4.24 23.65
C SER A 64 -22.54 2.84 24.16
N GLU A 65 -22.80 1.81 23.35
CA GLU A 65 -22.51 0.43 23.72
C GLU A 65 -21.02 0.20 23.99
N ALA A 66 -20.14 0.73 23.14
CA ALA A 66 -18.69 0.63 23.33
C ALA A 66 -18.25 1.27 24.66
N LEU A 67 -18.76 2.47 24.97
CA LEU A 67 -18.44 3.18 26.21
C LEU A 67 -18.98 2.43 27.45
N GLU A 68 -20.19 1.88 27.37
CA GLU A 68 -20.78 1.04 28.43
C GLU A 68 -19.98 -0.24 28.67
N ALA A 69 -19.41 -0.82 27.62
CA ALA A 69 -18.47 -1.95 27.70
C ALA A 69 -17.07 -1.57 28.21
N GLY A 70 -16.84 -0.30 28.59
CA GLY A 70 -15.57 0.19 29.12
C GLY A 70 -14.51 0.47 28.05
N LYS A 71 -14.90 0.49 26.77
CA LYS A 71 -14.00 0.84 25.67
C LYS A 71 -13.83 2.35 25.56
N ARG A 72 -12.85 2.78 24.77
CA ARG A 72 -12.55 4.21 24.54
C ARG A 72 -13.48 4.85 23.51
N GLY A 73 -14.15 4.04 22.69
CA GLY A 73 -15.10 4.46 21.68
C GLY A 73 -15.18 3.48 20.52
N ILE A 74 -15.53 3.99 19.35
CA ILE A 74 -15.65 3.22 18.11
C ILE A 74 -14.56 3.60 17.10
N MET A 75 -14.16 2.67 16.25
CA MET A 75 -13.36 2.91 15.06
C MET A 75 -14.21 2.62 13.83
N VAL A 76 -14.49 3.64 13.04
CA VAL A 76 -15.21 3.49 11.78
C VAL A 76 -14.22 3.15 10.67
N TYR A 77 -14.40 1.99 10.05
CA TYR A 77 -13.58 1.53 8.94
C TYR A 77 -14.34 1.69 7.62
N PHE A 78 -13.87 2.58 6.75
CA PHE A 78 -14.40 2.73 5.41
C PHE A 78 -13.64 1.81 4.45
N GLY A 79 -14.35 0.84 3.87
CA GLY A 79 -13.78 -0.15 2.98
C GLY A 79 -14.65 -0.39 1.75
N GLN A 80 -14.16 -1.25 0.87
CA GLN A 80 -14.92 -1.76 -0.27
C GLN A 80 -14.61 -3.25 -0.44
N ARG A 81 -15.58 -4.02 -0.96
CA ARG A 81 -15.46 -5.48 -1.05
C ARG A 81 -14.29 -5.97 -1.90
N ARG A 82 -13.92 -5.24 -2.96
CA ARG A 82 -12.86 -5.63 -3.91
C ARG A 82 -11.76 -4.58 -3.93
N CYS A 83 -10.85 -4.62 -2.96
CA CYS A 83 -9.80 -3.63 -2.78
C CYS A 83 -8.52 -4.25 -2.25
N ALA A 84 -7.45 -4.17 -3.03
CA ALA A 84 -6.15 -4.72 -2.67
C ALA A 84 -5.57 -4.08 -1.41
N TYR A 85 -5.65 -2.75 -1.28
CA TYR A 85 -5.21 -2.03 -0.08
C TYR A 85 -5.99 -2.45 1.17
N CYS A 86 -7.30 -2.66 1.04
CA CYS A 86 -8.19 -3.10 2.10
C CYS A 86 -7.82 -4.50 2.56
N GLN A 87 -7.59 -5.43 1.62
CA GLN A 87 -7.09 -6.76 1.95
C GLN A 87 -5.69 -6.73 2.56
N LYS A 88 -4.81 -5.83 2.10
CA LYS A 88 -3.48 -5.64 2.67
C LYS A 88 -3.56 -5.18 4.12
N LEU A 89 -4.45 -4.23 4.44
CA LEU A 89 -4.72 -3.80 5.81
C LEU A 89 -5.17 -5.00 6.68
N MET A 90 -6.13 -5.80 6.20
CA MET A 90 -6.63 -6.97 6.94
C MET A 90 -5.54 -8.00 7.20
N LYS A 91 -4.70 -8.29 6.19
CA LYS A 91 -3.66 -9.33 6.28
C LYS A 91 -2.40 -8.90 7.02
N VAL A 92 -2.05 -7.61 6.92
CA VAL A 92 -0.80 -7.10 7.49
C VAL A 92 -1.08 -6.42 8.81
N ASN A 93 -1.65 -5.21 8.83
CA ASN A 93 -1.83 -4.46 10.08
C ASN A 93 -2.78 -5.16 11.05
N PHE A 94 -3.96 -5.60 10.58
CA PHE A 94 -4.90 -6.37 11.40
C PHE A 94 -4.56 -7.86 11.46
N GLY A 95 -3.41 -8.27 10.93
CA GLY A 95 -2.79 -9.57 11.17
C GLY A 95 -1.71 -9.53 12.26
N LEU A 96 -1.27 -8.35 12.70
CA LEU A 96 -0.31 -8.21 13.80
C LEU A 96 -1.03 -8.29 15.15
N GLU A 97 -0.58 -9.20 16.02
CA GLU A 97 -1.23 -9.52 17.29
C GLU A 97 -1.35 -8.31 18.23
N ASP A 98 -0.30 -7.48 18.31
CA ASP A 98 -0.28 -6.27 19.14
C ASP A 98 -1.30 -5.22 18.68
N ILE A 99 -1.46 -5.05 17.37
CA ILE A 99 -2.48 -4.17 16.78
C ILE A 99 -3.88 -4.72 17.05
N VAL A 100 -4.07 -6.03 16.87
CA VAL A 100 -5.36 -6.69 17.10
C VAL A 100 -5.77 -6.58 18.58
N GLU A 101 -4.85 -6.87 19.50
CA GLU A 101 -5.09 -6.80 20.95
C GLU A 101 -5.45 -5.37 21.37
N TYR A 102 -4.64 -4.38 20.97
CA TYR A 102 -4.89 -2.98 21.31
C TYR A 102 -6.24 -2.51 20.73
N THR A 103 -6.49 -2.80 19.46
CA THR A 103 -7.75 -2.42 18.79
C THR A 103 -8.96 -3.02 19.51
N ARG A 104 -8.95 -4.33 19.78
CA ARG A 104 -10.09 -5.03 20.40
C ARG A 104 -10.32 -4.63 21.86
N THR A 105 -9.25 -4.33 22.59
CA THR A 105 -9.33 -3.86 23.98
C THR A 105 -9.96 -2.48 24.08
N HIS A 106 -9.71 -1.61 23.09
CA HIS A 106 -10.04 -0.20 23.22
C HIS A 106 -11.18 0.28 22.32
N PHE A 107 -11.53 -0.46 21.28
CA PHE A 107 -12.51 -0.02 20.29
C PHE A 107 -13.44 -1.15 19.85
N ASP A 108 -14.66 -0.78 19.48
CA ASP A 108 -15.49 -1.57 18.57
C ASP A 108 -15.27 -1.06 17.15
N VAL A 109 -15.03 -1.98 16.21
CA VAL A 109 -14.71 -1.63 14.82
C VAL A 109 -15.92 -1.84 13.95
N ILE A 110 -16.41 -0.77 13.31
CA ILE A 110 -17.63 -0.76 12.51
C ILE A 110 -17.22 -0.63 11.03
N PRO A 111 -17.43 -1.68 10.21
CA PRO A 111 -17.18 -1.60 8.79
C PRO A 111 -18.31 -0.87 8.06
N ILE A 112 -17.95 0.09 7.20
CA ILE A 112 -18.84 0.74 6.25
C ILE A 112 -18.35 0.41 4.84
N ASP A 113 -19.20 -0.21 4.04
CA ASP A 113 -18.98 -0.35 2.60
C ASP A 113 -19.29 0.98 1.92
N VAL A 114 -18.29 1.62 1.34
CA VAL A 114 -18.44 2.93 0.68
C VAL A 114 -19.33 2.87 -0.58
N PHE A 115 -19.57 1.67 -1.11
CA PHE A 115 -20.53 1.42 -2.19
C PHE A 115 -21.81 0.75 -1.68
N GLY A 116 -21.95 0.59 -0.36
CA GLY A 116 -23.14 0.07 0.29
C GLY A 116 -24.35 0.98 0.06
N VAL A 117 -25.53 0.39 0.12
CA VAL A 117 -26.82 1.10 0.04
C VAL A 117 -27.45 1.31 1.42
N ASP A 118 -26.83 0.76 2.46
CA ASP A 118 -27.31 0.86 3.82
C ASP A 118 -27.12 2.29 4.33
N GLU A 119 -28.14 2.80 5.03
CA GLU A 119 -28.11 4.14 5.62
C GLU A 119 -27.20 4.14 6.85
N VAL A 120 -26.42 5.21 7.00
CA VAL A 120 -25.55 5.43 8.16
C VAL A 120 -26.09 6.61 8.94
N THR A 121 -26.47 6.38 10.19
CA THR A 121 -26.86 7.44 11.12
C THR A 121 -25.62 7.89 11.89
N ASP A 122 -25.26 9.17 11.75
CA ASP A 122 -24.07 9.72 12.41
C ASP A 122 -24.31 9.99 13.91
N ILE A 123 -23.27 10.42 14.62
CA ILE A 123 -23.32 10.66 16.08
C ILE A 123 -24.35 11.73 16.52
N LYS A 124 -24.87 12.53 15.60
CA LYS A 124 -25.85 13.60 15.83
C LYS A 124 -27.26 13.24 15.38
N GLY A 125 -27.45 12.06 14.78
CA GLY A 125 -28.72 11.64 14.16
C GLY A 125 -28.95 12.28 12.80
#